data_AF-A0AAV6IQT3-F1
#
_entry.id   AF-A0AAV6IQT3-F1
#
_cell.length_a   1.000
_cell.length_b   1.000
_cell.length_c   1.000
_cell.angle_alpha   90.00
_cell.angle_beta   90.00
_cell.angle_gamma   90.00
#
_symmetry.space_group_name_H-M   'P 1'
#
loop_
_entity.id
_entity.type
_entity.pdbx_description
1 polymer ?
#
loop_
_entity_poly.entity_id
_entity_poly.type
_entity_poly.pdbx_seq_one_letter_code
_entity_poly.pdbx_strand_id
1 'polypeptide(L)'
;MGLTATSVLLIPLLLSLFTAVPPVIAKLKTTNIRFDYFNDTYNLGKAFQVDSPAIIDNDALQVTINYVKYGVLFSQAGRILYKSPFTSFNSSFLVTLCRVGNNTASEGLTFVVAPDLNLPPNSNSEYLLLQRWR
;
A
#
# COMPACT_ATOMS: atom_id res chain seq x y z
N MET A 1 -22.93 -5.42 -66.87
CA MET A 1 -22.22 -4.52 -65.94
C MET A 1 -21.85 -5.36 -64.72
N GLY A 2 -20.64 -5.93 -64.71
CA GLY A 2 -20.20 -6.90 -63.71
C GLY A 2 -19.41 -6.21 -62.60
N LEU A 3 -19.88 -6.36 -61.36
CA LEU A 3 -19.07 -6.04 -60.19
C LEU A 3 -17.93 -7.05 -60.13
N THR A 4 -16.72 -6.58 -60.41
CA THR A 4 -15.49 -7.38 -60.36
C THR A 4 -15.22 -7.82 -58.92
N ALA A 5 -14.91 -9.11 -58.73
CA ALA A 5 -14.80 -9.82 -57.45
C ALA A 5 -13.86 -9.18 -56.40
N THR A 6 -13.04 -8.19 -56.77
CA THR A 6 -12.20 -7.39 -55.87
C THR A 6 -12.98 -6.43 -54.98
N SER A 7 -14.18 -5.97 -55.38
CA SER A 7 -14.97 -5.02 -54.56
C SER A 7 -15.73 -5.68 -53.41
N VAL A 8 -15.91 -7.01 -53.44
CA VAL A 8 -16.72 -7.74 -52.45
C VAL A 8 -15.94 -8.06 -51.19
N LEU A 9 -14.59 -8.14 -51.28
CA LEU A 9 -13.71 -8.43 -50.12
C LEU A 9 -13.33 -7.20 -49.29
N LEU A 10 -13.40 -5.99 -49.84
CA LEU A 10 -13.10 -4.76 -49.09
C LEU A 10 -14.21 -4.38 -48.09
N ILE A 11 -15.46 -4.70 -48.41
CA ILE A 11 -16.63 -4.37 -47.58
C ILE A 11 -16.61 -5.10 -46.21
N PRO A 12 -16.36 -6.42 -46.12
CA PRO A 12 -16.28 -7.10 -44.82
C PRO A 12 -15.04 -6.69 -44.00
N LEU A 13 -13.92 -6.37 -44.66
CA LEU A 13 -12.71 -5.87 -44.00
C LEU A 13 -12.95 -4.47 -43.39
N LEU A 14 -13.63 -3.58 -44.12
CA LEU A 14 -13.98 -2.25 -43.64
C LEU A 14 -15.02 -2.31 -42.50
N LEU A 15 -15.98 -3.23 -42.56
CA LEU A 15 -16.95 -3.46 -41.47
C LEU A 15 -16.30 -3.98 -40.18
N SER A 16 -15.22 -4.78 -40.27
CA SER A 16 -14.48 -5.28 -39.11
C SER A 16 -13.71 -4.19 -38.35
N LEU A 17 -13.38 -3.08 -39.02
CA LEU A 17 -12.70 -1.93 -38.40
C LEU A 17 -13.67 -1.06 -37.57
N PHE A 18 -14.98 -1.21 -37.76
CA PHE A 18 -16.02 -0.45 -37.03
C PHE A 18 -16.64 -1.21 -35.86
N THR A 19 -16.23 -2.44 -35.56
CA THR A 19 -16.58 -3.09 -34.30
C THR A 19 -15.71 -2.53 -33.18
N ALA A 20 -15.88 -1.24 -32.88
CA ALA A 20 -15.34 -0.65 -31.67
C ALA A 20 -15.96 -1.40 -30.50
N VAL A 21 -15.15 -2.21 -29.81
CA VAL A 21 -15.55 -2.79 -28.52
C VAL A 21 -15.98 -1.60 -27.66
N PRO A 22 -17.25 -1.52 -27.22
CA PRO A 22 -17.67 -0.41 -26.37
C PRO A 22 -16.71 -0.35 -25.17
N PRO A 23 -16.27 0.85 -24.76
CA PRO A 23 -15.39 0.96 -23.61
C PRO A 23 -16.10 0.26 -22.45
N VAL A 24 -15.50 -0.84 -21.99
CA VAL A 24 -15.98 -1.52 -20.79
C VAL A 24 -15.74 -0.53 -19.67
N ILE A 25 -16.81 0.14 -19.24
CA ILE A 25 -16.79 0.90 -17.99
C ILE A 25 -16.68 -0.16 -16.90
N ALA A 26 -15.45 -0.50 -16.54
CA ALA A 26 -15.18 -1.37 -15.42
C ALA A 26 -15.76 -0.67 -14.19
N LYS A 27 -16.83 -1.23 -13.64
CA LYS A 27 -17.39 -0.75 -12.38
C LYS A 27 -16.35 -1.03 -11.30
N LEU A 28 -15.58 -0.03 -10.92
CA LEU A 28 -14.61 -0.17 -9.83
C LEU A 28 -15.38 -0.53 -8.56
N LYS A 29 -14.98 -1.64 -7.94
CA LYS A 29 -15.48 -2.02 -6.63
C LYS A 29 -14.79 -1.15 -5.59
N THR A 30 -15.51 -0.20 -5.02
CA THR A 30 -15.03 0.58 -3.88
C THR A 30 -15.13 -0.28 -2.63
N THR A 31 -14.01 -0.47 -1.95
CA THR A 31 -13.97 -1.10 -0.63
C THR A 31 -13.73 -0.02 0.42
N ASN A 32 -14.65 0.12 1.37
CA ASN A 32 -14.41 0.91 2.57
C ASN A 32 -13.83 -0.02 3.64
N ILE A 33 -12.59 0.23 4.02
CA ILE A 33 -11.88 -0.57 5.02
C ILE A 33 -11.68 0.34 6.24
N ARG A 34 -12.12 -0.14 7.40
CA ARG A 34 -12.01 0.57 8.66
C ARG A 34 -11.52 -0.39 9.74
N PHE A 35 -10.52 0.07 10.48
CA PHE A 35 -10.00 -0.61 11.67
C PHE A 35 -10.22 0.31 12.86
N ASP A 36 -11.13 -0.06 13.76
CA ASP A 36 -11.40 0.70 14.98
C ASP A 36 -10.45 0.28 16.13
N TYR A 37 -10.03 -0.99 16.13
CA TYR A 37 -9.15 -1.58 17.14
C TYR A 37 -8.20 -2.57 16.48
N PHE A 38 -7.07 -2.83 17.13
CA PHE A 38 -6.05 -3.77 16.66
C PHE A 38 -5.77 -4.89 17.69
N ASN A 39 -6.79 -5.68 18.05
CA ASN A 39 -6.67 -6.80 19.01
C ASN A 39 -6.83 -8.21 18.43
N ASP A 40 -7.37 -8.35 17.21
CA ASP A 40 -7.54 -9.66 16.58
C ASP A 40 -6.28 -10.06 15.80
N THR A 41 -5.28 -10.57 16.51
CA THR A 41 -3.98 -10.95 15.93
C THR A 41 -4.11 -11.90 14.74
N TYR A 42 -5.10 -12.81 14.74
CA TYR A 42 -5.28 -13.77 13.65
C TYR A 42 -5.76 -13.12 12.35
N ASN A 43 -6.80 -12.29 12.42
CA ASN A 43 -7.29 -11.58 11.23
C ASN A 43 -6.35 -10.45 10.80
N LEU A 44 -5.69 -9.79 11.75
CA LEU A 44 -4.70 -8.75 11.46
C LEU A 44 -3.44 -9.32 10.78
N GLY A 45 -3.00 -10.53 11.13
CA GLY A 45 -1.90 -11.21 10.42
C GLY A 45 -2.22 -11.51 8.95
N LYS A 46 -3.50 -11.64 8.60
CA LYS A 46 -3.95 -11.77 7.20
C LYS A 46 -4.02 -10.43 6.48
N ALA A 47 -4.40 -9.36 7.18
CA ALA A 47 -4.53 -8.03 6.61
C ALA A 47 -3.18 -7.31 6.45
N PHE A 48 -2.26 -7.51 7.39
CA PHE A 48 -1.02 -6.76 7.48
C PHE A 48 0.22 -7.66 7.39
N GLN A 49 1.28 -7.12 6.80
CA GLN A 49 2.65 -7.57 7.01
C GLN A 49 3.28 -6.64 8.05
N VAL A 50 3.84 -7.22 9.11
CA VAL A 50 4.42 -6.51 10.24
C VAL A 50 5.88 -6.90 10.30
N ASP A 51 6.76 -5.96 9.97
CA ASP A 51 8.20 -6.19 9.97
C ASP A 51 8.82 -5.61 11.24
N SER A 52 9.55 -6.47 11.96
CA SER A 52 10.22 -6.15 13.22
C SER A 52 11.10 -4.90 13.09
N PRO A 53 11.17 -4.02 14.10
CA PRO A 53 10.56 -4.11 15.43
C PRO A 53 9.08 -3.70 15.50
N ALA A 54 8.36 -3.48 14.40
CA ALA A 54 6.94 -3.16 14.50
C ALA A 54 6.15 -4.31 15.15
N ILE A 55 5.13 -3.97 15.93
CA ILE A 55 4.24 -4.93 16.58
C ILE A 55 2.78 -4.43 16.53
N ILE A 56 1.86 -5.35 16.75
CA ILE A 56 0.46 -5.04 17.05
C ILE A 56 0.24 -5.38 18.51
N ASP A 57 0.02 -4.37 19.35
CA ASP A 57 -0.15 -4.53 20.80
C ASP A 57 -0.95 -3.34 21.35
N ASN A 58 -1.65 -3.53 22.48
CA ASN A 58 -2.51 -2.51 23.11
C ASN A 58 -3.49 -1.82 22.16
N ASP A 59 -4.21 -2.60 21.35
CA ASP A 59 -5.18 -2.09 20.36
C ASP A 59 -4.57 -1.09 19.35
N ALA A 60 -3.26 -1.11 19.11
CA ALA A 60 -2.57 -0.19 18.23
C ALA A 60 -1.55 -0.87 17.31
N LEU A 61 -1.36 -0.28 16.13
CA LEU A 61 -0.22 -0.54 15.26
C LEU A 61 0.99 0.24 15.78
N GLN A 62 1.94 -0.45 16.39
CA GLN A 62 3.14 0.16 16.97
C GLN A 62 4.31 0.00 16.00
N VAL A 63 4.62 1.05 15.25
CA VAL A 63 5.68 1.04 14.21
C VAL A 63 7.08 0.97 14.83
N THR A 64 7.26 1.57 16.01
CA THR A 64 8.44 1.45 16.85
C THR A 64 7.98 0.98 18.22
N ILE A 65 8.69 0.03 18.84
CA ILE A 65 8.25 -0.54 20.12
C ILE A 65 8.26 0.50 21.25
N ASN A 66 7.29 0.35 22.14
CA ASN A 66 7.08 1.24 23.27
C ASN A 66 8.27 1.21 24.25
N TYR A 67 8.90 2.37 24.42
CA TYR A 67 9.99 2.64 25.36
C TYR A 67 9.67 2.20 26.80
N VAL A 68 8.42 2.38 27.27
CA VAL A 68 8.04 2.13 28.68
C VAL A 68 8.17 0.65 29.06
N LYS A 69 8.06 -0.26 28.09
CA LYS A 69 8.04 -1.71 28.32
C LYS A 69 9.42 -2.37 28.15
N TYR A 70 10.32 -1.78 27.36
CA TYR A 70 11.55 -2.48 26.91
C TYR A 70 12.87 -1.71 27.11
N GLY A 71 12.83 -0.48 27.65
CA GLY A 71 14.04 0.33 27.85
C GLY A 71 14.49 1.07 26.58
N VAL A 72 15.57 1.83 26.66
CA VAL A 72 16.05 2.69 25.56
C VAL A 72 16.57 1.83 24.42
N LEU A 73 15.88 1.86 23.28
CA LEU A 73 16.34 1.21 22.05
C LEU A 73 16.57 2.28 20.99
N PHE A 74 17.83 2.49 20.65
CA PHE A 74 18.24 3.41 19.59
C PHE A 74 18.16 2.73 18.22
N SER A 75 18.00 3.52 17.16
CA SER A 75 18.08 3.05 15.76
C SER A 75 17.04 1.99 15.38
N GLN A 76 15.81 2.12 15.90
CA GLN A 76 14.71 1.23 15.55
C GLN A 76 13.83 1.82 14.47
N ALA A 77 13.57 1.02 13.45
CA ALA A 77 12.54 1.34 12.48
C ALA A 77 11.84 0.05 12.07
N GLY A 78 10.54 -0.02 12.33
CA GLY A 78 9.66 -1.07 11.85
C GLY A 78 8.72 -0.52 10.78
N ARG A 79 7.97 -1.42 10.15
CA ARG A 79 6.92 -1.04 9.19
C ARG A 79 5.76 -2.01 9.23
N ILE A 80 4.59 -1.48 8.89
CA ILE A 80 3.34 -2.23 8.81
C ILE A 80 2.72 -1.93 7.46
N LEU A 81 2.51 -2.96 6.64
CA LEU A 81 2.03 -2.83 5.27
C LEU A 81 0.68 -3.56 5.14
N TYR A 82 -0.30 -2.88 4.55
CA TYR A 82 -1.57 -3.52 4.20
C TYR A 82 -1.39 -4.38 2.95
N LYS A 83 -1.83 -5.63 3.01
CA LYS A 83 -1.52 -6.65 1.98
C LYS A 83 -2.40 -6.57 0.73
N SER A 84 -3.58 -5.96 0.81
CA SER A 84 -4.50 -5.94 -0.33
C SER A 84 -4.16 -4.81 -1.30
N PRO A 85 -4.08 -5.10 -2.62
CA PRO A 85 -3.79 -4.10 -3.63
C PRO A 85 -4.95 -3.11 -3.82
N PHE A 86 -4.63 -1.91 -4.30
CA PHE A 86 -5.58 -0.84 -4.60
C PHE A 86 -5.11 -0.02 -5.82
N THR A 87 -6.05 0.64 -6.50
CA THR A 87 -5.77 1.47 -7.68
C THR A 87 -6.04 2.95 -7.46
N SER A 88 -6.95 3.28 -6.55
CA SER A 88 -7.27 4.63 -6.09
C SER A 88 -7.70 4.55 -4.64
N PHE A 89 -7.22 5.45 -3.80
CA PHE A 89 -7.49 5.40 -2.37
C PHE A 89 -7.68 6.79 -1.78
N ASN A 90 -8.43 6.81 -0.69
CA ASN A 90 -8.43 7.88 0.30
C ASN A 90 -8.19 7.20 1.64
N SER A 91 -7.32 7.77 2.46
CA SER A 91 -6.98 7.23 3.77
C SER A 91 -6.97 8.33 4.81
N SER A 92 -7.38 7.95 6.01
CA SER A 92 -7.33 8.79 7.20
C SER A 92 -6.92 7.90 8.36
N PHE A 93 -6.03 8.39 9.21
CA PHE A 93 -5.53 7.64 10.34
C PHE A 93 -5.34 8.57 11.54
N LEU A 94 -5.47 7.99 12.74
CA LEU A 94 -5.12 8.65 14.00
C LEU A 94 -3.76 8.12 14.42
N VAL A 95 -2.83 9.02 14.72
CA VAL A 95 -1.47 8.68 15.16
C VAL A 95 -1.20 9.33 16.51
N THR A 96 -0.59 8.56 17.39
CA THR A 96 -0.07 9.04 18.68
C THR A 96 1.45 9.02 18.63
N LEU A 97 2.07 10.18 18.80
CA LEU A 97 3.52 10.31 18.95
C LEU A 97 3.83 10.56 20.41
N CYS A 98 4.44 9.59 21.08
CA CYS A 98 4.87 9.72 22.46
C CYS A 98 6.39 9.88 22.51
N ARG A 99 6.84 10.96 23.17
CA ARG A 99 8.26 11.22 23.43
C ARG A 99 8.54 10.91 24.88
N VAL A 100 9.56 10.09 25.15
CA VAL A 100 9.95 9.80 26.54
C VAL A 100 11.04 10.73 27.02
N GLY A 101 10.81 11.32 28.19
CA GLY A 101 11.72 12.29 28.81
C GLY A 101 11.78 13.60 28.04
N ASN A 102 12.88 14.35 28.24
CA ASN A 102 13.08 15.65 27.59
C ASN A 102 14.05 15.63 26.39
N ASN A 103 14.29 14.46 25.80
CA ASN A 103 15.20 14.30 24.67
C ASN A 103 14.60 14.83 23.36
N THR A 104 15.42 15.17 22.38
CA THR A 104 14.94 15.54 21.03
C THR A 104 14.23 14.36 20.39
N ALA A 105 13.02 14.58 19.86
CA ALA A 105 12.28 13.55 19.14
C ALA A 105 12.92 13.30 17.78
N SER A 106 13.08 12.02 17.41
CA SER A 106 13.67 11.56 16.15
C SER A 106 13.25 10.10 15.92
N GLU A 107 13.12 9.58 14.69
CA GLU A 107 13.37 10.20 13.37
C GLU A 107 12.09 10.56 12.59
N GLY A 108 10.94 10.01 12.99
CA GLY A 108 9.63 10.38 12.44
C GLY A 108 8.75 9.18 12.12
N LEU A 109 7.70 9.44 11.35
CA LEU A 109 6.75 8.46 10.82
C LEU A 109 6.44 8.83 9.37
N THR A 110 6.27 7.83 8.50
CA THR A 110 5.86 8.05 7.13
C THR A 110 4.72 7.11 6.73
N PHE A 111 3.89 7.56 5.78
CA PHE A 111 2.91 6.74 5.09
C PHE A 111 3.41 6.50 3.66
N VAL A 112 3.47 5.24 3.24
CA VAL A 112 4.05 4.84 1.95
C VAL A 112 3.07 4.01 1.15
N VAL A 113 3.07 4.25 -0.17
CA VAL A 113 2.48 3.37 -1.17
C VAL A 113 3.63 2.70 -1.90
N ALA A 114 3.67 1.36 -1.85
CA ALA A 114 4.75 0.56 -2.41
C ALA A 114 4.20 -0.40 -3.49
N PRO A 115 5.02 -0.75 -4.50
CA PRO A 115 4.60 -1.68 -5.55
C PRO A 115 4.47 -3.13 -5.04
N ASP A 116 5.16 -3.47 -3.95
CA ASP A 116 5.11 -4.76 -3.29
C ASP A 116 5.33 -4.62 -1.77
N LEU A 117 5.44 -5.75 -1.07
CA LEU A 117 5.66 -5.79 0.37
C LEU A 117 7.14 -5.92 0.77
N ASN A 118 8.05 -5.90 -0.20
CA ASN A 118 9.47 -6.09 0.07
C ASN A 118 10.10 -4.82 0.63
N LEU A 119 11.18 -4.99 1.38
CA LEU A 119 11.95 -3.87 1.91
C LEU A 119 12.92 -3.39 0.82
N PRO A 120 12.91 -2.10 0.45
CA PRO A 120 13.86 -1.59 -0.54
C PRO A 120 15.30 -1.83 -0.06
N PRO A 121 16.23 -2.19 -0.96
CA PRO A 121 17.63 -2.29 -0.61
C PRO A 121 18.16 -0.98 0.01
N ASN A 122 19.04 -1.09 1.01
CA ASN A 122 19.64 0.06 1.70
C ASN A 122 18.65 0.96 2.46
N SER A 123 17.55 0.40 2.95
CA SER A 123 16.59 1.06 3.83
C SER A 123 17.05 0.99 5.29
N ASN A 124 17.58 2.10 5.81
CA ASN A 124 18.00 2.21 7.22
C ASN A 124 16.95 3.00 8.03
N SER A 125 17.08 2.97 9.37
CA SER A 125 16.19 3.73 10.25
C SER A 125 16.20 5.22 9.95
N GLU A 126 17.40 5.78 9.67
CA GLU A 126 17.62 7.19 9.33
C GLU A 126 16.81 7.66 8.11
N TYR A 127 16.37 6.72 7.27
CA TYR A 127 15.58 6.99 6.07
C TYR A 127 14.13 6.51 6.22
N LEU A 128 13.64 6.26 7.44
CA LEU A 128 12.30 5.74 7.70
C LEU A 128 12.01 4.45 6.92
N LEU A 129 13.03 3.60 6.76
CA LEU A 129 13.00 2.40 5.92
C LEU A 129 12.67 2.66 4.44
N LEU A 130 12.90 3.87 3.95
CA LEU A 130 12.82 4.21 2.54
C LEU A 130 14.20 4.08 1.88
N GLN A 131 14.20 3.87 0.57
CA GLN A 131 15.43 3.77 -0.20
C GLN A 131 16.18 5.11 -0.17
N ARG A 132 17.47 5.05 0.14
CA ARG A 132 18.39 6.16 -0.13
C ARG A 132 18.68 6.19 -1.63
N TRP A 133 18.25 7.26 -2.31
CA TRP A 133 18.66 7.53 -3.69
C TRP A 133 20.16 7.91 -3.70
N ARG A 134 20.98 7.11 -4.36
CA ARG A 134 22.38 7.40 -4.68
C ARG A 134 22.62 7.09 -6.15
#